data_AF-A0A2A9MB45-F1
#
_entry.id   AF-A0A2A9MB45-F1
#
_cell.length_a   1.000
_cell.length_b   1.000
_cell.length_c   1.000
_cell.angle_alpha   90.00
_cell.angle_beta   90.00
_cell.angle_gamma   90.00
#
_symmetry.space_group_name_H-M   'P 1'
#
loop_
_entity.id
_entity.type
_entity.pdbx_description
1 polymer ?
#
loop_
_entity_poly.entity_id
_entity_poly.type
_entity_poly.pdbx_seq_one_letter_code
_entity_poly.pdbx_strand_id
1 'polypeptide(L)'
;MRRQLRVFLVSQRLSRLLLGAAPALPTAPAGTGVVFHSRMLPVKYALNGPKWIAVVGSAFTGVFAGHFFYKTCVLNKNPPNPPRDPNEKPPERHPHAPADE
;
A
#
# COMPACT_ATOMS: atom_id res chain seq x y z
N MET A 1 35.87 21.15 20.86
CA MET A 1 34.39 21.15 21.03
C MET A 1 33.59 21.82 19.91
N ARG A 2 34.07 22.86 19.20
CA ARG A 2 33.26 23.57 18.17
C ARG A 2 32.90 22.78 16.89
N ARG A 3 33.63 21.71 16.56
CA ARG A 3 33.34 20.87 15.37
C ARG A 3 32.12 19.96 15.57
N GLN A 4 31.93 19.39 16.76
CA GLN A 4 30.81 18.50 17.08
C GLN A 4 29.45 19.23 17.00
N LEU A 5 29.42 20.49 17.42
CA LEU A 5 28.20 21.32 17.40
C LEU A 5 27.71 21.62 15.96
N ARG A 6 28.63 21.82 15.01
CA ARG A 6 28.29 22.05 13.59
C ARG A 6 27.74 20.80 12.92
N VAL A 7 28.29 19.63 13.22
CA VAL A 7 27.82 18.35 12.68
C VAL A 7 26.40 18.03 13.18
N PHE A 8 26.12 18.29 14.46
CA PHE A 8 24.78 18.14 15.02
C PHE A 8 23.73 19.05 14.36
N LEU A 9 24.07 20.32 14.11
CA LEU A 9 23.18 21.28 13.45
C LEU A 9 22.91 20.94 11.98
N VAL A 10 23.91 20.41 11.26
CA VAL A 10 23.76 19.97 9.86
C VAL A 10 22.89 18.70 9.79
N SER A 11 23.10 17.74 10.70
CA SER A 11 22.30 16.51 10.80
C SER A 11 20.82 16.81 11.10
N GLN A 12 20.53 17.79 11.96
CA GLN A 12 19.16 18.22 12.23
C GLN A 12 18.48 18.94 11.05
N ARG A 13 19.24 19.61 10.18
CA ARG A 13 18.69 20.25 8.96
C ARG A 13 18.42 19.23 7.85
N LEU A 14 19.33 18.28 7.66
CA LEU A 14 19.17 17.19 6.69
C LEU A 14 18.05 16.24 7.08
N SER A 15 17.91 15.91 8.36
CA SER A 15 16.76 15.11 8.84
C SER A 15 15.43 15.84 8.65
N ARG A 16 15.35 17.17 8.77
CA ARG A 16 14.14 17.92 8.40
C ARG A 16 13.86 17.93 6.89
N LEU A 17 14.90 17.93 6.03
CA LEU A 17 14.71 17.82 4.58
C LEU A 17 14.31 16.40 4.14
N LEU A 18 14.89 15.37 4.77
CA LEU A 18 14.69 13.96 4.39
C LEU A 18 13.53 13.28 5.13
N LEU A 19 13.17 13.73 6.34
CA LEU A 19 12.05 13.22 7.15
C LEU A 19 10.92 14.25 7.34
N GLY A 20 11.07 15.49 6.91
CA GLY A 20 10.06 16.53 7.08
C GLY A 20 8.85 16.26 6.21
N ALA A 21 7.83 15.66 6.81
CA ALA A 21 6.48 15.59 6.27
C ALA A 21 5.65 16.86 6.59
N ALA A 22 6.19 17.74 7.44
CA ALA A 22 5.48 18.94 7.87
C ALA A 22 5.51 19.99 6.74
N PRO A 23 4.34 20.44 6.24
CA PRO A 23 4.28 21.52 5.27
C PRO A 23 4.85 22.82 5.84
N ALA A 24 5.20 23.76 4.97
CA ALA A 24 5.63 25.09 5.39
C ALA A 24 4.58 25.72 6.31
N LEU A 25 5.03 26.40 7.37
CA LEU A 25 4.12 27.06 8.31
C LEU A 25 3.29 28.10 7.54
N PRO A 26 1.96 28.09 7.65
CA PRO A 26 1.13 29.08 6.98
C PRO A 26 1.44 30.47 7.53
N THR A 27 1.62 31.41 6.62
CA THR A 27 1.76 32.84 6.95
C THR A 27 0.37 33.45 7.04
N ALA A 28 0.11 34.27 8.05
CA ALA A 28 -1.16 34.97 8.17
C ALA A 28 -1.36 35.91 6.96
N PRO A 29 -2.60 36.07 6.45
CA PRO A 29 -2.92 37.06 5.43
C PRO A 29 -2.59 38.49 5.86
N ALA A 30 -2.58 39.44 4.92
CA ALA A 30 -2.42 40.85 5.29
C ALA A 30 -3.65 41.33 6.11
N GLY A 31 -3.41 42.09 7.19
CA GLY A 31 -4.47 42.73 7.99
C GLY A 31 -5.05 41.90 9.16
N THR A 32 -4.50 40.72 9.46
CA THR A 32 -5.10 39.78 10.43
C THR A 32 -4.88 40.11 11.93
N GLY A 33 -4.29 41.26 12.28
CA GLY A 33 -4.08 41.66 13.68
C GLY A 33 -3.17 40.70 14.47
N VAL A 34 -3.52 40.42 15.74
CA VAL A 34 -2.75 39.50 16.59
C VAL A 34 -3.22 38.06 16.34
N VAL A 35 -2.44 37.30 15.57
CA VAL A 35 -2.73 35.89 15.29
C VAL A 35 -1.87 35.00 16.18
N PHE A 36 -2.47 33.94 16.73
CA PHE A 36 -1.71 32.91 17.43
C PHE A 36 -0.60 32.37 16.54
N HIS A 37 0.63 32.34 17.07
CA HIS A 37 1.78 31.90 16.31
C HIS A 37 1.53 30.45 15.83
N SER A 38 1.73 30.18 14.54
CA SER A 38 1.45 28.87 13.92
C SER A 38 2.28 27.71 14.51
N ARG A 39 3.24 27.99 15.39
CA ARG A 39 3.95 26.99 16.20
C ARG A 39 3.24 26.59 17.51
N MET A 40 2.08 27.17 17.84
CA MET A 40 1.32 26.76 19.03
C MET A 40 0.66 25.40 18.87
N LEU A 41 0.38 24.97 17.63
CA LEU A 41 -0.20 23.66 17.31
C LEU A 41 0.63 22.96 16.23
N PRO A 42 1.88 22.57 16.53
CA PRO A 42 2.69 21.86 15.55
C PRO A 42 2.06 20.49 15.27
N VAL A 43 1.89 20.16 13.98
CA VAL A 43 1.49 18.82 13.56
C VAL A 43 2.56 17.84 14.05
N LYS A 44 2.25 17.13 15.14
CA LYS A 44 3.20 16.21 15.81
C LYS A 44 3.59 15.04 14.90
N TYR A 45 2.66 14.59 14.06
CA TYR A 45 2.83 13.47 13.16
C TYR A 45 2.27 13.85 11.79
N ALA A 46 3.15 14.03 10.82
CA ALA A 46 2.79 14.11 9.42
C ALA A 46 3.41 12.90 8.73
N LEU A 47 2.64 12.17 7.95
CA LEU A 47 3.18 11.10 7.10
C LEU A 47 3.86 11.73 5.89
N ASN A 48 5.11 11.34 5.65
CA ASN A 48 5.83 11.73 4.44
C ASN A 48 5.22 10.94 3.27
N GLY A 49 4.53 11.64 2.36
CA GLY A 49 3.82 11.04 1.23
C GLY A 49 4.67 10.02 0.45
N PRO A 50 5.85 10.40 -0.08
CA PRO A 50 6.75 9.47 -0.77
C PRO A 50 7.12 8.22 0.04
N LYS A 51 7.42 8.37 1.34
CA LYS A 51 7.77 7.22 2.19
C LYS A 51 6.58 6.30 2.41
N TRP A 52 5.41 6.87 2.60
CA TRP A 52 4.19 6.09 2.79
C TRP A 52 3.77 5.38 1.51
N ILE A 53 3.88 6.04 0.35
CA ILE A 53 3.66 5.43 -0.95
C ILE A 53 4.62 4.25 -1.17
N ALA A 54 5.89 4.38 -0.78
CA ALA A 54 6.84 3.28 -0.89
C ALA A 54 6.46 2.08 0.01
N VAL A 55 6.03 2.33 1.25
CA VAL A 55 5.57 1.27 2.18
C VAL A 55 4.31 0.58 1.68
N VAL A 56 3.33 1.36 1.23
CA VAL A 56 2.07 0.82 0.70
C VAL A 56 2.32 0.07 -0.60
N GLY A 57 3.15 0.63 -1.49
CA GLY A 57 3.53 0.03 -2.75
C GLY A 57 4.22 -1.32 -2.56
N SER A 58 5.19 -1.42 -1.64
CA SER A 58 5.88 -2.69 -1.37
C SER A 58 4.93 -3.76 -0.82
N ALA A 59 3.97 -3.39 0.03
CA ALA A 59 2.95 -4.30 0.53
C ALA A 59 2.08 -4.85 -0.62
N PHE A 60 1.58 -3.98 -1.50
CA PHE A 60 0.80 -4.40 -2.67
C PHE A 60 1.60 -5.30 -3.61
N THR A 61 2.83 -4.90 -3.95
CA THR A 61 3.70 -5.72 -4.79
C THR A 61 3.94 -7.10 -4.18
N GLY A 62 4.16 -7.18 -2.87
CA GLY A 62 4.34 -8.44 -2.16
C GLY A 62 3.10 -9.34 -2.23
N VAL A 63 1.90 -8.80 -2.03
CA VAL A 63 0.64 -9.56 -2.10
C VAL A 63 0.40 -10.12 -3.50
N PHE A 64 0.52 -9.29 -4.53
CA PHE A 64 0.30 -9.74 -5.90
C PHE A 64 1.37 -10.74 -6.35
N ALA A 65 2.65 -10.45 -6.09
CA ALA A 65 3.74 -11.35 -6.43
C ALA A 65 3.60 -12.70 -5.71
N GLY A 66 3.27 -12.70 -4.42
CA GLY A 66 3.01 -13.91 -3.65
C GLY A 66 1.84 -14.72 -4.19
N HIS A 67 0.74 -14.06 -4.59
CA HIS A 67 -0.41 -14.74 -5.19
C HIS A 67 -0.06 -15.42 -6.52
N PHE A 68 0.65 -14.71 -7.41
CA PHE A 68 1.10 -15.27 -8.69
C PHE A 68 2.09 -16.42 -8.49
N PHE A 69 3.04 -16.27 -7.57
CA PHE A 69 3.98 -17.33 -7.21
C PHE A 69 3.26 -18.57 -6.71
N TYR A 70 2.32 -18.41 -5.78
CA TYR A 70 1.54 -19.53 -5.24
C TYR A 70 0.79 -20.28 -6.33
N LYS A 71 0.06 -19.58 -7.21
CA LYS A 71 -0.70 -20.20 -8.30
C LYS A 71 0.17 -20.92 -9.33
N THR A 72 1.40 -20.46 -9.52
CA THR A 72 2.27 -20.97 -10.59
C THR A 72 3.20 -22.07 -10.10
N CYS A 73 3.71 -21.95 -8.88
CA CYS A 73 4.77 -22.80 -8.35
C CYS A 73 4.31 -23.79 -7.28
N VAL A 74 3.23 -23.47 -6.54
CA VAL A 74 2.78 -24.29 -5.40
C VAL A 74 1.49 -25.01 -5.69
N LEU A 75 0.52 -24.33 -6.31
CA LEU A 75 -0.77 -24.91 -6.62
C LEU A 75 -0.61 -25.97 -7.73
N ASN A 76 -0.94 -27.21 -7.42
CA ASN A 76 -1.02 -28.25 -8.44
C ASN A 76 -2.08 -27.84 -9.46
N LYS A 77 -1.73 -27.86 -10.74
CA LYS A 77 -2.69 -27.56 -11.80
C LYS A 77 -3.73 -28.68 -11.74
N ASN A 78 -4.98 -28.34 -11.40
CA ASN A 78 -6.07 -29.25 -11.70
C ASN A 78 -5.98 -29.51 -13.22
N PRO A 79 -5.80 -30.76 -13.68
CA PRO A 79 -5.69 -31.03 -15.10
C PRO A 79 -6.87 -30.34 -15.79
N PRO A 80 -6.63 -29.69 -16.95
CA PRO A 80 -7.73 -29.10 -17.70
C PRO A 80 -8.81 -30.16 -17.84
N ASN A 81 -10.06 -29.80 -17.54
CA ASN A 81 -11.17 -30.72 -17.70
C ASN A 81 -11.05 -31.32 -19.11
N PRO A 82 -11.03 -32.65 -19.26
CA PRO A 82 -10.79 -33.27 -20.56
C PRO A 82 -11.73 -32.67 -21.61
N PRO A 83 -11.29 -32.56 -22.87
CA PRO A 83 -12.15 -32.09 -23.95
C PRO A 83 -13.47 -32.86 -23.92
N ARG A 84 -14.59 -32.13 -23.94
CA ARG A 84 -15.92 -32.74 -23.99
C ARG A 84 -16.00 -33.60 -25.25
N ASP A 85 -16.46 -34.84 -25.14
CA ASP A 85 -16.60 -35.73 -26.29
C ASP A 85 -17.63 -35.12 -27.27
N PRO A 86 -17.29 -34.91 -28.55
CA PRO A 86 -18.22 -34.38 -29.56
C PRO A 86 -19.48 -35.23 -29.74
N ASN A 87 -19.44 -36.52 -29.40
CA ASN A 87 -20.56 -37.44 -29.52
C ASN A 87 -21.40 -37.56 -28.23
N GLU A 88 -21.03 -36.84 -27.17
CA GLU A 88 -21.72 -36.89 -25.88
C GLU A 88 -23.11 -36.25 -26.00
N LYS A 89 -24.15 -37.09 -26.01
CA LYS A 89 -25.53 -36.62 -25.89
C LYS A 89 -25.81 -36.24 -24.44
N PRO A 90 -26.66 -35.23 -24.18
CA PRO A 90 -27.15 -34.96 -22.84
C PRO A 90 -27.74 -36.26 -22.26
N PRO A 91 -27.43 -36.61 -21.00
CA PRO A 91 -28.07 -37.75 -20.38
C PRO A 91 -29.57 -37.47 -20.28
N GLU A 92 -30.41 -38.47 -20.58
CA GLU A 92 -31.87 -38.35 -20.49
C GLU A 92 -32.34 -38.01 -19.07
N ARG A 93 -31.51 -38.34 -18.08
CA ARG A 93 -31.76 -38.12 -16.68
C ARG A 93 -30.46 -37.83 -15.93
N HIS A 94 -30.51 -36.94 -14.95
CA HIS A 94 -29.36 -36.72 -14.08
C HIS A 94 -29.00 -38.01 -13.33
N PRO A 95 -27.71 -38.41 -13.22
CA PRO A 95 -27.29 -39.64 -12.54
C PRO A 95 -27.76 -39.76 -11.08
N HIS A 96 -28.11 -38.63 -10.46
CA HIS A 96 -28.63 -38.54 -9.09
C HIS A 96 -30.11 -38.14 -9.01
N ALA A 97 -30.88 -38.28 -10.08
CA ALA A 97 -32.32 -38.09 -10.00
C ALA A 97 -33.00 -39.26 -9.26
N PRO A 98 -34.05 -39.02 -8.46
CA PRO A 98 -34.81 -40.06 -7.76
C PRO A 98 -35.55 -40.96 -8.75
N ALA A 99 -35.59 -42.29 -8.53
CA ALA A 99 -36.30 -43.24 -9.40
C ALA A 99 -37.76 -42.79 -9.64
N ASP A 100 -38.25 -42.93 -10.87
CA ASP A 100 -39.65 -42.61 -11.19
C ASP A 100 -40.49 -43.70 -10.50
N GLU A 101 -41.49 -43.28 -9.73
CA GLU A 101 -42.39 -44.17 -8.97
C GLU A 101 -43.07 -45.23 -9.85
#